data_AF-A0A2V5LQ33-F1
#
_entry.id   AF-A0A2V5LQ33-F1
#
_cell.length_a   1.000
_cell.length_b   1.000
_cell.length_c   1.000
_cell.angle_alpha   90.00
_cell.angle_beta   90.00
_cell.angle_gamma   90.00
#
_symmetry.space_group_name_H-M   'P 1'
#
loop_
_entity.id
_entity.type
_entity.pdbx_description
1 polymer ?
#
loop_
_entity_poly.entity_id
_entity_poly.type
_entity_poly.pdbx_seq_one_letter_code
_entity_poly.pdbx_strand_id
1 'polypeptide(L)'
;MRAFMQTAALTSESLPLRGVLDEFRTALREEILAAQRSSSSNAVQLKNGRRIGGADASFQYAFAVDSILNAPGDAPGHLIVPEKGRVPTTMISTEGLTITISVGIDLGSFVPSARVEIDLTFLLGKLIERVEALNAKSNCAGDRILGFAAVSGAPELLSVKGFNPEQNDAIASSLGRDTTFIWGPPGTGKTTTIGAIAAELFKRHRSVLLVSHTNTAVDGALLRIAERLGDETKDGSVLRVGVPKDNKGFEAKPELLLATNVEKRSAELTARSSTLEQERIEKTGESLNVQRLIAIYEWATEAASDLDRASINLDSVQSLEAGARESRAAFENLRKDESRWRGIANEAVLVKQLALDVNGVRALLATNTQTATDINQKVVAAEKHLTEAERLYTRSAAANGLTRLWKGLPKPEQQQAIVNSRRSDLVSIWRERSRVIEESKRLQIRLADALRRIEAFRTTHRFSPDEVLAWCFAFDQ
;
A
#
# COMPACT_ATOMS: atom_id res chain seq x y z
N MET A 1 8.25 -3.67 19.57
CA MET A 1 9.32 -4.10 20.50
C MET A 1 10.27 -2.95 20.83
N ARG A 2 9.74 -1.83 21.35
CA ARG A 2 10.47 -0.55 21.52
C ARG A 2 10.72 -0.21 23.01
N ALA A 3 10.90 -1.24 23.85
CA ALA A 3 10.87 -1.09 25.31
C ALA A 3 12.12 -1.62 26.06
N PHE A 4 13.18 -2.05 25.38
CA PHE A 4 14.33 -2.71 26.03
C PHE A 4 15.66 -1.94 25.99
N MET A 5 15.65 -0.65 25.61
CA MET A 5 16.86 0.18 25.57
C MET A 5 16.68 1.51 26.29
N GLN A 6 16.40 1.43 27.58
CA GLN A 6 16.89 2.46 28.48
C GLN A 6 18.16 1.91 29.12
N THR A 7 19.27 2.56 28.78
CA THR A 7 20.44 2.71 29.64
C THR A 7 20.02 2.66 31.11
N ALA A 8 20.40 1.60 31.81
CA ALA A 8 20.20 1.44 33.23
C ALA A 8 20.98 2.55 33.96
N ALA A 9 20.35 3.71 34.09
CA ALA A 9 20.65 4.61 35.17
C ALA A 9 20.49 3.80 36.47
N LEU A 10 21.53 3.81 37.30
CA LEU A 10 21.62 3.20 38.64
C LEU A 10 20.64 3.83 39.65
N THR A 11 19.40 4.06 39.25
CA THR A 11 18.36 4.72 40.03
C THR A 11 17.04 3.97 39.84
N SER A 12 17.00 2.69 40.20
CA SER A 12 15.78 2.07 40.72
C SER A 12 15.89 2.10 42.24
N GLU A 13 14.84 2.53 42.92
CA GLU A 13 14.75 2.45 44.39
C GLU A 13 15.07 1.02 44.83
N SER A 14 16.27 0.82 45.34
CA SER A 14 16.74 -0.51 45.71
C SER A 14 15.94 -0.97 46.91
N LEU A 15 15.25 -2.10 46.79
CA LEU A 15 14.57 -2.74 47.92
C LEU A 15 15.57 -2.87 49.09
N PRO A 16 15.15 -2.56 50.33
CA PRO A 16 16.01 -2.72 51.49
C PRO A 16 16.31 -4.20 51.70
N LEU A 17 17.54 -4.60 51.42
CA LEU A 17 18.10 -5.89 51.80
C LEU A 17 18.64 -5.79 53.24
N ARG A 18 18.71 -6.92 53.95
CA ARG A 18 19.28 -7.00 55.30
C ARG A 18 20.25 -8.17 55.42
N GLY A 19 21.26 -8.01 56.26
CA GLY A 19 22.25 -9.05 56.55
C GLY A 19 23.01 -9.50 55.31
N VAL A 20 23.22 -10.82 55.19
CA VAL A 20 24.05 -11.47 54.16
C VAL A 20 23.61 -11.13 52.72
N LEU A 21 22.33 -10.87 52.47
CA LEU A 21 21.86 -10.52 51.12
C LEU A 21 22.34 -9.13 50.69
N ASP A 22 22.45 -8.17 51.63
CA ASP A 22 22.99 -6.84 51.34
C ASP A 22 24.50 -6.89 51.10
N GLU A 23 25.21 -7.72 51.87
CA GLU A 23 26.64 -8.01 51.66
C GLU A 23 26.88 -8.61 50.26
N PHE A 24 26.09 -9.62 49.85
CA PHE A 24 26.18 -10.19 48.51
C PHE A 24 25.93 -9.16 47.41
N ARG A 25 24.90 -8.32 47.55
CA ARG A 25 24.63 -7.26 46.57
C ARG A 25 25.79 -6.27 46.47
N THR A 26 26.36 -5.88 47.62
CA THR A 26 27.48 -4.94 47.67
C THR A 26 28.72 -5.55 47.00
N ALA A 27 29.08 -6.78 47.35
CA ALA A 27 30.20 -7.49 46.73
C ALA A 27 30.02 -7.67 45.21
N LEU A 28 28.81 -8.02 44.74
CA LEU A 28 28.52 -8.11 43.31
C LEU A 28 28.64 -6.75 42.60
N ARG A 29 28.21 -5.66 43.23
CA ARG A 29 28.36 -4.30 42.68
C ARG A 29 29.83 -3.88 42.59
N GLU A 30 30.62 -4.20 43.60
CA GLU A 30 32.06 -3.95 43.59
C GLU A 30 32.76 -4.73 42.47
N GLU A 31 32.39 -6.01 42.27
CA GLU A 31 32.91 -6.84 41.19
C GLU A 31 32.51 -6.28 39.80
N ILE A 32 31.27 -5.81 39.64
CA ILE A 32 30.81 -5.14 38.40
C ILE A 32 31.66 -3.89 38.14
N LEU A 33 31.87 -3.03 39.16
CA LEU A 33 32.68 -1.82 39.03
C LEU A 33 34.15 -2.16 38.69
N ALA A 34 34.71 -3.21 39.29
CA ALA A 34 36.06 -3.67 39.00
C ALA A 34 36.18 -4.22 37.56
N ALA A 35 35.21 -5.02 37.13
CA ALA A 35 35.14 -5.55 35.77
C ALA A 35 34.92 -4.44 34.73
N GLN A 36 34.13 -3.41 35.03
CA GLN A 36 33.92 -2.26 34.14
C GLN A 36 35.19 -1.41 33.96
N ARG A 37 35.96 -1.21 35.04
CA ARG A 37 37.25 -0.49 34.97
C ARG A 37 38.30 -1.22 34.15
N SER A 38 38.26 -2.55 34.12
CA SER A 38 39.19 -3.37 33.33
C SER A 38 38.74 -3.61 31.88
N SER A 39 37.46 -3.38 31.57
CA SER A 39 36.87 -3.67 30.24
C SER A 39 36.79 -2.47 29.29
N SER A 40 37.03 -1.24 29.76
CA SER A 40 37.04 -0.04 28.90
C SER A 40 38.09 -0.06 27.77
N SER A 41 38.97 -1.07 27.72
CA SER A 41 39.96 -1.28 26.66
C SER A 41 39.78 -2.54 25.80
N ASN A 42 38.77 -3.39 26.05
CA ASN A 42 38.74 -4.77 25.52
C ASN A 42 37.77 -5.01 24.35
N ALA A 43 37.60 -4.04 23.45
CA ALA A 43 36.85 -4.26 22.22
C ALA A 43 37.62 -5.26 21.33
N VAL A 44 37.01 -6.42 21.06
CA VAL A 44 37.61 -7.48 20.25
C VAL A 44 37.42 -7.19 18.78
N GLN A 45 38.49 -7.27 17.99
CA GLN A 45 38.43 -7.02 16.56
C GLN A 45 37.83 -8.22 15.83
N LEU A 46 36.82 -7.95 15.00
CA LEU A 46 36.12 -8.92 14.18
C LEU A 46 36.43 -8.68 12.70
N LYS A 47 36.60 -9.75 11.94
CA LYS A 47 36.89 -9.73 10.51
C LYS A 47 35.93 -10.60 9.73
N ASN A 48 35.74 -10.30 8.44
CA ASN A 48 35.03 -11.15 7.48
C ASN A 48 33.62 -11.56 7.93
N GLY A 49 32.85 -10.61 8.45
CA GLY A 49 31.46 -10.83 8.87
C GLY A 49 30.59 -11.27 7.69
N ARG A 50 29.94 -12.42 7.80
CA ARG A 50 28.99 -12.93 6.79
C ARG A 50 27.64 -13.16 7.42
N ARG A 51 26.57 -12.77 6.73
CA ARG A 51 25.22 -13.08 7.16
C ARG A 51 24.96 -14.58 7.01
N ILE A 52 24.53 -15.24 8.08
CA ILE A 52 24.26 -16.69 8.11
C ILE A 52 22.76 -17.01 8.20
N GLY A 53 21.93 -16.04 8.59
CA GLY A 53 20.49 -16.25 8.74
C GLY A 53 19.79 -15.08 9.43
N GLY A 54 18.53 -15.30 9.82
CA GLY A 54 17.75 -14.36 10.61
C GLY A 54 16.36 -14.92 10.93
N ALA A 55 15.80 -14.50 12.07
CA ALA A 55 14.44 -14.84 12.51
C ALA A 55 13.70 -13.54 12.89
N ASP A 56 12.45 -13.40 12.42
CA ASP A 56 11.43 -12.39 12.76
C ASP A 56 11.92 -11.08 13.42
N ALA A 57 12.79 -10.33 12.71
CA ALA A 57 13.41 -9.04 13.09
C ALA A 57 14.78 -9.05 13.79
N SER A 58 15.52 -10.16 13.70
CA SER A 58 16.94 -10.24 14.07
C SER A 58 17.77 -10.88 12.94
N PHE A 59 18.97 -10.35 12.70
CA PHE A 59 19.90 -10.79 11.66
C PHE A 59 21.12 -11.41 12.32
N GLN A 60 21.53 -12.58 11.84
CA GLN A 60 22.66 -13.33 12.39
C GLN A 60 23.87 -13.22 11.49
N TYR A 61 25.02 -12.94 12.09
CA TYR A 61 26.30 -12.77 11.41
C TYR A 61 27.38 -13.61 12.07
N ALA A 62 28.17 -14.31 11.26
CA ALA A 62 29.37 -15.01 11.67
C ALA A 62 30.60 -14.16 11.35
N PHE A 63 31.46 -13.94 12.34
CA PHE A 63 32.72 -13.18 12.22
C PHE A 63 33.91 -14.05 12.62
N ALA A 64 35.05 -13.81 11.98
CA ALA A 64 36.33 -14.38 12.40
C ALA A 64 36.99 -13.48 13.46
N VAL A 65 37.60 -14.10 14.47
CA VAL A 65 38.41 -13.45 15.51
C VAL A 65 39.86 -13.94 15.46
N ASP A 66 40.80 -13.07 15.82
CA ASP A 66 42.23 -13.41 15.82
C ASP A 66 42.64 -14.25 17.06
N SER A 67 41.84 -14.21 18.12
CA SER A 67 42.03 -14.99 19.35
C SER A 67 40.72 -15.58 19.83
N ILE A 68 40.80 -16.74 20.49
CA ILE A 68 39.62 -17.41 21.06
C ILE A 68 38.99 -16.48 22.09
N LEU A 69 37.75 -16.12 21.85
CA LEU A 69 36.97 -15.27 22.74
C LEU A 69 36.14 -16.15 23.67
N ASN A 70 36.48 -16.14 24.96
CA ASN A 70 35.71 -16.82 25.99
C ASN A 70 34.59 -15.90 26.47
N ALA A 71 33.53 -15.81 25.69
CA ALA A 71 32.32 -15.08 26.08
C ALA A 71 31.12 -16.02 26.10
N PRO A 72 30.21 -15.89 27.09
CA PRO A 72 29.03 -16.73 27.18
C PRO A 72 28.12 -16.55 25.96
N GLY A 73 27.48 -17.64 25.52
CA GLY A 73 26.28 -17.53 24.69
C GLY A 73 25.21 -16.69 25.41
N ASP A 74 24.46 -15.92 24.63
CA ASP A 74 23.48 -14.91 25.05
C ASP A 74 24.06 -13.68 25.76
N ALA A 75 25.38 -13.50 25.80
CA ALA A 75 25.98 -12.30 26.38
C ALA A 75 25.56 -11.06 25.56
N PRO A 76 24.94 -10.04 26.19
CA PRO A 76 24.65 -8.78 25.54
C PRO A 76 25.94 -8.01 25.28
N GLY A 77 25.93 -7.20 24.23
CA GLY A 77 27.08 -6.40 23.85
C GLY A 77 26.74 -5.30 22.86
N HIS A 78 27.78 -4.65 22.37
CA HIS A 78 27.72 -3.65 21.32
C HIS A 78 28.71 -4.01 20.21
N LEU A 79 28.19 -4.12 19.00
CA LEU A 79 28.97 -4.24 17.78
C LEU A 79 29.19 -2.83 17.21
N ILE A 80 30.45 -2.46 17.09
CA ILE A 80 30.90 -1.21 16.50
C ILE A 80 31.27 -1.49 15.06
N VAL A 81 30.41 -1.05 14.13
CA VAL A 81 30.64 -1.16 12.69
C VAL A 81 31.03 0.22 12.17
N PRO A 82 32.12 0.36 11.38
CA PRO A 82 32.61 1.67 10.94
C PRO A 82 31.55 2.60 10.31
N GLU A 83 30.64 2.05 9.51
CA GLU A 83 29.63 2.83 8.78
C GLU A 83 28.27 2.94 9.49
N LYS A 84 28.00 2.07 10.48
CA LYS A 84 26.69 2.00 11.17
C LYS A 84 26.77 2.44 12.64
N GLY A 85 27.96 2.71 13.15
CA GLY A 85 28.19 3.09 14.54
C GLY A 85 28.04 1.92 15.51
N ARG A 86 27.63 2.23 16.74
CA ARG A 86 27.44 1.25 17.82
C ARG A 86 26.04 0.64 17.72
N VAL A 87 25.98 -0.65 17.46
CA VAL A 87 24.76 -1.44 17.31
C VAL A 87 24.65 -2.40 18.48
N PRO A 88 23.54 -2.42 19.23
CA PRO A 88 23.34 -3.41 20.27
C PRO A 88 23.24 -4.83 19.70
N THR A 89 23.94 -5.76 20.34
CA THR A 89 24.08 -7.14 19.87
C THR A 89 23.92 -8.14 20.99
N THR A 90 23.63 -9.38 20.59
CA THR A 90 23.65 -10.54 21.48
C THR A 90 24.59 -11.58 20.89
N MET A 91 25.52 -12.08 21.68
CA MET A 91 26.37 -13.20 21.28
C MET A 91 25.53 -14.47 21.23
N ILE A 92 25.54 -15.18 20.10
CA ILE A 92 24.83 -16.46 19.99
C ILE A 92 25.78 -17.60 20.38
N SER A 93 26.94 -17.67 19.73
CA SER A 93 27.92 -18.72 19.96
C SER A 93 29.35 -18.27 19.69
N THR A 94 30.30 -18.97 20.31
CA THR A 94 31.74 -18.85 20.04
C THR A 94 32.28 -20.24 19.74
N GLU A 95 32.59 -20.49 18.47
CA GLU A 95 33.12 -21.76 17.98
C GLU A 95 34.55 -21.56 17.49
N GLY A 96 35.52 -21.80 18.38
CA GLY A 96 36.94 -21.61 18.10
C GLY A 96 37.27 -20.15 17.77
N LEU A 97 37.62 -19.90 16.50
CA LEU A 97 37.95 -18.57 15.97
C LEU A 97 36.78 -17.91 15.22
N THR A 98 35.59 -18.50 15.28
CA THR A 98 34.38 -17.93 14.69
C THR A 98 33.42 -17.57 15.82
N ILE A 99 32.87 -16.37 15.76
CA ILE A 99 31.79 -15.95 16.66
C ILE A 99 30.54 -15.65 15.86
N THR A 100 29.40 -16.02 16.41
CA THR A 100 28.10 -15.73 15.85
C THR A 100 27.39 -14.70 16.72
N ILE A 101 26.93 -13.61 16.11
CA ILE A 101 26.23 -12.53 16.80
C ILE A 101 24.88 -12.24 16.13
N SER A 102 23.91 -11.86 16.96
CA SER A 102 22.60 -11.38 16.54
C SER A 102 22.53 -9.86 16.64
N VAL A 103 21.99 -9.22 15.61
CA VAL A 103 21.77 -7.77 15.51
C VAL A 103 20.34 -7.48 15.07
N GLY A 104 19.73 -6.42 15.62
CA GLY A 104 18.37 -6.01 15.25
C GLY A 104 18.26 -5.20 13.96
N ILE A 105 19.37 -4.97 13.24
CA ILE A 105 19.40 -4.22 11.97
C ILE A 105 20.17 -4.99 10.91
N ASP A 106 19.79 -4.81 9.64
CA ASP A 106 20.52 -5.39 8.52
C ASP A 106 21.83 -4.61 8.28
N LEU A 107 22.96 -5.30 8.42
CA LEU A 107 24.30 -4.79 8.15
C LEU A 107 24.77 -5.09 6.72
N GLY A 108 23.92 -5.70 5.89
CA GLY A 108 24.24 -6.19 4.55
C GLY A 108 24.60 -7.67 4.54
N SER A 109 25.04 -8.18 3.38
CA SER A 109 25.48 -9.58 3.23
C SER A 109 26.89 -9.83 3.77
N PHE A 110 27.74 -8.79 3.79
CA PHE A 110 29.13 -8.86 4.19
C PHE A 110 29.57 -7.62 4.97
N VAL A 111 30.28 -7.82 6.09
CA VAL A 111 30.84 -6.78 6.95
C VAL A 111 32.36 -6.99 7.04
N PRO A 112 33.19 -6.16 6.38
CA PRO A 112 34.63 -6.40 6.29
C PRO A 112 35.34 -6.43 7.65
N SER A 113 35.00 -5.48 8.51
CA SER A 113 35.56 -5.37 9.86
C SER A 113 34.54 -4.76 10.83
N ALA A 114 34.59 -5.21 12.07
CA ALA A 114 33.83 -4.64 13.17
C ALA A 114 34.63 -4.80 14.48
N ARG A 115 34.16 -4.18 15.56
CA ARG A 115 34.64 -4.48 16.91
C ARG A 115 33.47 -4.85 17.78
N VAL A 116 33.64 -5.81 18.68
CA VAL A 116 32.59 -6.18 19.64
C VAL A 116 33.05 -5.88 21.05
N GLU A 117 32.21 -5.16 21.78
CA GLU A 117 32.30 -4.96 23.21
C GLU A 117 31.24 -5.86 23.85
N ILE A 118 31.66 -6.80 24.68
CA ILE A 118 30.75 -7.73 25.35
C ILE A 118 30.61 -7.27 26.79
N ASP A 119 29.37 -7.12 27.24
CA ASP A 119 29.12 -6.86 28.64
C ASP A 119 29.31 -8.16 29.42
N LEU A 120 30.51 -8.38 29.95
CA LEU A 120 30.81 -9.53 30.82
C LEU A 120 30.16 -9.40 32.21
N THR A 121 29.63 -8.23 32.57
CA THR A 121 29.04 -7.96 33.88
C THR A 121 27.55 -8.29 33.97
N PHE A 122 26.91 -8.61 32.85
CA PHE A 122 25.47 -8.87 32.79
C PHE A 122 25.02 -10.01 33.73
N LEU A 123 25.82 -11.08 33.87
CA LEU A 123 25.51 -12.20 34.76
C LEU A 123 25.52 -11.77 36.23
N LEU A 124 26.46 -10.90 36.61
CA LEU A 124 26.54 -10.34 37.96
C LEU A 124 25.31 -9.46 38.23
N GLY A 125 24.90 -8.65 37.25
CA GLY A 125 23.65 -7.89 37.30
C GLY A 125 22.43 -8.79 37.48
N LYS A 126 22.35 -9.90 36.74
CA LYS A 126 21.28 -10.90 36.89
C LYS A 126 21.28 -11.58 38.26
N LEU A 127 22.44 -11.80 38.86
CA LEU A 127 22.52 -12.30 40.24
C LEU A 127 21.95 -11.28 41.24
N ILE A 128 22.27 -9.98 41.08
CA ILE A 128 21.69 -8.91 41.91
C ILE A 128 20.17 -8.90 41.78
N GLU A 129 19.64 -8.90 40.54
CA GLU A 129 18.19 -8.95 40.30
C GLU A 129 17.53 -10.15 41.01
N ARG A 130 18.19 -11.32 40.98
CA ARG A 130 17.69 -12.53 41.64
C ARG A 130 17.73 -12.44 43.15
N VAL A 131 18.80 -11.89 43.73
CA VAL A 131 18.91 -11.65 45.18
C VAL A 131 17.81 -10.70 45.64
N GLU A 132 17.59 -9.61 44.92
CA GLU A 132 16.55 -8.62 45.25
C GLU A 132 15.14 -9.19 45.12
N ALA A 133 14.86 -9.93 44.03
CA ALA A 133 13.56 -10.57 43.80
C ALA A 133 13.23 -11.67 44.81
N LEU A 134 14.24 -12.33 45.38
CA LEU A 134 14.06 -13.44 46.32
C LEU A 134 14.19 -13.01 47.79
N ASN A 135 14.42 -11.72 48.08
CA ASN A 135 14.59 -11.20 49.45
C ASN A 135 13.46 -11.59 50.42
N ALA A 136 12.22 -11.65 49.93
CA ALA A 136 11.06 -12.01 50.75
C ALA A 136 10.84 -13.52 50.92
N LYS A 137 11.59 -14.37 50.20
CA LYS A 137 11.43 -15.83 50.25
C LYS A 137 12.46 -16.43 51.20
N SER A 138 12.02 -17.37 52.04
CA SER A 138 12.92 -18.18 52.86
C SER A 138 13.83 -19.02 51.97
N ASN A 139 15.12 -19.08 52.33
CA ASN A 139 16.14 -19.85 51.64
C ASN A 139 16.72 -20.92 52.58
N CYS A 140 15.91 -21.93 52.93
CA CYS A 140 16.34 -22.97 53.86
C CYS A 140 17.62 -23.70 53.42
N ALA A 141 17.85 -23.84 52.11
CA ALA A 141 19.09 -24.43 51.59
C ALA A 141 20.30 -23.54 51.86
N GLY A 142 20.18 -22.23 51.59
CA GLY A 142 21.22 -21.25 51.91
C GLY A 142 21.51 -21.17 53.42
N ASP A 143 20.47 -21.18 54.26
CA ASP A 143 20.63 -21.15 55.71
C ASP A 143 21.42 -22.37 56.21
N ARG A 144 21.19 -23.55 55.65
CA ARG A 144 21.98 -24.75 55.96
C ARG A 144 23.42 -24.66 55.48
N ILE A 145 23.64 -24.11 54.28
CA ILE A 145 25.00 -23.91 53.73
C ILE A 145 25.81 -22.94 54.59
N LEU A 146 25.17 -21.88 55.11
CA LEU A 146 25.81 -20.89 55.97
C LEU A 146 25.89 -21.31 57.44
N GLY A 147 25.32 -22.47 57.82
CA GLY A 147 25.31 -22.97 59.19
C GLY A 147 24.27 -22.32 60.11
N PHE A 148 23.32 -21.56 59.56
CA PHE A 148 22.20 -20.97 60.30
C PHE A 148 21.08 -21.96 60.61
N ALA A 149 21.01 -23.08 59.87
CA ALA A 149 20.05 -24.16 60.10
C ALA A 149 20.72 -25.53 60.04
N ALA A 150 20.23 -26.47 60.84
CA ALA A 150 20.70 -27.86 60.80
C ALA A 150 20.15 -28.60 59.57
N VAL A 151 20.92 -29.57 59.07
CA VAL A 151 20.48 -30.53 58.05
C VAL A 151 19.41 -31.44 58.65
N SER A 152 18.35 -31.70 57.90
CA SER A 152 17.26 -32.61 58.30
C SER A 152 17.24 -33.87 57.42
N GLY A 153 16.59 -34.91 57.94
CA GLY A 153 16.51 -36.23 57.31
C GLY A 153 17.62 -37.19 57.73
N ALA A 154 17.52 -38.42 57.26
CA ALA A 154 18.46 -39.50 57.54
C ALA A 154 18.86 -40.18 56.23
N PRO A 155 20.06 -40.78 56.15
CA PRO A 155 20.46 -41.55 54.98
C PRO A 155 19.44 -42.66 54.68
N GLU A 156 19.11 -42.86 53.42
CA GLU A 156 18.31 -44.03 53.02
C GLU A 156 19.14 -45.31 53.18
N LEU A 157 18.50 -46.41 53.58
CA LEU A 157 19.16 -47.71 53.67
C LEU A 157 19.32 -48.32 52.27
N LEU A 158 20.35 -47.90 51.54
CA LEU A 158 20.64 -48.31 50.17
C LEU A 158 22.14 -48.61 50.01
N SER A 159 22.47 -49.70 49.32
CA SER A 159 23.81 -49.97 48.83
C SER A 159 23.76 -50.26 47.34
N VAL A 160 24.41 -49.40 46.56
CA VAL A 160 24.50 -49.53 45.10
C VAL A 160 25.72 -50.38 44.76
N LYS A 161 25.51 -51.47 44.03
CA LYS A 161 26.60 -52.34 43.57
C LYS A 161 27.60 -51.54 42.71
N GLY A 162 28.89 -51.84 42.87
CA GLY A 162 29.98 -51.21 42.12
C GLY A 162 30.47 -49.88 42.70
N PHE A 163 30.02 -49.50 43.90
CA PHE A 163 30.54 -48.35 44.66
C PHE A 163 31.22 -48.81 45.94
N ASN A 164 32.24 -48.06 46.37
CA ASN A 164 32.87 -48.26 47.66
C ASN A 164 31.96 -47.77 48.81
N PRO A 165 32.30 -48.07 50.08
CA PRO A 165 31.50 -47.64 51.23
C PRO A 165 31.25 -46.13 51.28
N GLU A 166 32.27 -45.31 51.03
CA GLU A 166 32.17 -43.85 51.13
C GLU A 166 31.27 -43.24 50.04
N GLN A 167 31.31 -43.80 48.83
CA GLN A 167 30.40 -43.41 47.74
C GLN A 167 28.97 -43.86 48.03
N ASN A 168 28.78 -45.05 48.62
CA ASN A 168 27.47 -45.52 49.05
C ASN A 168 26.89 -44.64 50.16
N ASP A 169 27.70 -44.21 51.13
CA ASP A 169 27.30 -43.25 52.17
C ASP A 169 26.87 -41.91 51.57
N ALA A 170 27.60 -41.42 50.56
CA ALA A 170 27.24 -40.20 49.84
C ALA A 170 25.92 -40.33 49.07
N ILE A 171 25.68 -41.48 48.43
CA ILE A 171 24.42 -41.80 47.73
C ILE A 171 23.27 -41.86 48.74
N ALA A 172 23.40 -42.68 49.78
CA ALA A 172 22.41 -42.84 50.84
C ALA A 172 22.04 -41.50 51.50
N SER A 173 23.04 -40.68 51.83
CA SER A 173 22.84 -39.35 52.40
C SER A 173 22.05 -38.43 51.46
N SER A 174 22.40 -38.41 50.17
CA SER A 174 21.78 -37.52 49.18
C SER A 174 20.33 -37.87 48.87
N LEU A 175 19.92 -39.11 49.08
CA LEU A 175 18.55 -39.56 48.86
C LEU A 175 17.62 -39.15 50.00
N GLY A 176 18.09 -39.27 51.26
CA GLY A 176 17.23 -39.09 52.43
C GLY A 176 17.43 -37.79 53.23
N ARG A 177 18.47 -36.99 52.95
CA ARG A 177 18.69 -35.67 53.59
C ARG A 177 18.29 -34.52 52.68
N ASP A 178 17.92 -33.40 53.30
CA ASP A 178 17.60 -32.15 52.60
C ASP A 178 18.83 -31.39 52.09
N THR A 179 20.03 -31.70 52.60
CA THR A 179 21.31 -31.15 52.16
C THR A 179 22.43 -32.16 52.44
N THR A 180 23.30 -32.39 51.45
CA THR A 180 24.48 -33.27 51.59
C THR A 180 25.68 -32.60 50.92
N PHE A 181 26.79 -32.52 51.63
CA PHE A 181 28.07 -32.05 51.09
C PHE A 181 28.98 -33.25 50.84
N ILE A 182 29.41 -33.43 49.60
CA ILE A 182 30.25 -34.55 49.19
C ILE A 182 31.63 -34.02 48.85
N TRP A 183 32.62 -34.38 49.66
CA TRP A 183 34.02 -34.06 49.36
C TRP A 183 34.65 -35.15 48.50
N GLY A 184 35.01 -34.80 47.26
CA GLY A 184 35.61 -35.75 46.32
C GLY A 184 36.99 -35.30 45.83
N PRO A 185 38.09 -35.83 46.38
CA PRO A 185 39.42 -35.61 45.84
C PRO A 185 39.55 -35.99 44.34
N PRO A 186 40.58 -35.54 43.64
CA PRO A 186 40.84 -35.96 42.26
C PRO A 186 40.90 -37.51 42.15
N GLY A 187 40.29 -38.08 41.11
CA GLY A 187 40.32 -39.52 40.86
C GLY A 187 39.31 -40.39 41.63
N THR A 188 38.55 -39.86 42.60
CA THR A 188 37.64 -40.66 43.46
C THR A 188 36.28 -41.01 42.85
N GLY A 189 36.10 -40.87 41.53
CA GLY A 189 34.83 -41.21 40.88
C GLY A 189 33.66 -40.28 41.23
N LYS A 190 33.93 -38.99 41.49
CA LYS A 190 32.89 -37.96 41.73
C LYS A 190 31.75 -38.00 40.73
N THR A 191 32.08 -37.94 39.44
CA THR A 191 31.08 -37.93 38.36
C THR A 191 30.27 -39.22 38.33
N THR A 192 30.90 -40.37 38.61
CA THR A 192 30.23 -41.67 38.73
C THR A 192 29.24 -41.68 39.89
N THR A 193 29.62 -41.07 41.03
CA THR A 193 28.77 -40.95 42.23
C THR A 193 27.59 -40.02 41.99
N ILE A 194 27.81 -38.85 41.37
CA ILE A 194 26.74 -37.92 40.94
C ILE A 194 25.76 -38.63 40.01
N GLY A 195 26.28 -39.41 39.04
CA GLY A 195 25.46 -40.20 38.13
C GLY A 195 24.56 -41.20 38.86
N ALA A 196 25.06 -41.87 39.91
CA ALA A 196 24.25 -42.76 40.73
C ALA A 196 23.20 -42.02 41.54
N ILE A 197 23.56 -40.90 42.18
CA ILE A 197 22.61 -40.08 42.96
C ILE A 197 21.43 -39.67 42.07
N ALA A 198 21.71 -39.07 40.91
CA ALA A 198 20.65 -38.60 40.02
C ALA A 198 19.81 -39.75 39.44
N ALA A 199 20.42 -40.89 39.09
CA ALA A 199 19.67 -42.07 38.64
C ALA A 199 18.75 -42.63 39.73
N GLU A 200 19.22 -42.68 40.98
CA GLU A 200 18.43 -43.17 42.12
C GLU A 200 17.31 -42.19 42.52
N LEU A 201 17.53 -40.87 42.39
CA LEU A 201 16.48 -39.86 42.53
C LEU A 201 15.42 -39.99 41.43
N PHE A 202 15.85 -40.22 40.18
CA PHE A 202 14.97 -40.42 39.04
C PHE A 202 14.06 -41.65 39.22
N LYS A 203 14.63 -42.79 39.62
CA LYS A 203 13.87 -44.01 39.93
C LYS A 203 12.85 -43.85 41.06
N ARG A 204 13.01 -42.84 41.91
CA ARG A 204 12.07 -42.44 42.96
C ARG A 204 11.07 -41.38 42.48
N HIS A 205 10.96 -41.17 41.17
CA HIS A 205 10.11 -40.16 40.54
C HIS A 205 10.39 -38.73 41.02
N ARG A 206 11.64 -38.41 41.38
CA ARG A 206 12.05 -37.05 41.77
C ARG A 206 12.67 -36.31 40.58
N SER A 207 12.34 -35.02 40.46
CA SER A 207 12.98 -34.13 39.49
C SER A 207 14.39 -33.73 39.96
N VAL A 208 15.36 -33.73 39.05
CA VAL A 208 16.75 -33.35 39.34
C VAL A 208 17.17 -32.18 38.44
N LEU A 209 17.63 -31.09 39.06
CA LEU A 209 18.31 -30.00 38.37
C LEU A 209 19.82 -30.15 38.59
N LEU A 210 20.56 -30.48 37.52
CA LEU A 210 22.01 -30.58 37.54
C LEU A 210 22.64 -29.25 37.08
N VAL A 211 23.44 -28.63 37.94
CA VAL A 211 24.14 -27.38 37.66
C VAL A 211 25.62 -27.50 37.98
N SER A 212 26.47 -26.81 37.22
CA SER A 212 27.90 -26.67 37.48
C SER A 212 28.42 -25.36 36.91
N HIS A 213 29.59 -24.94 37.36
CA HIS A 213 30.25 -23.74 36.85
C HIS A 213 30.77 -23.91 35.41
N THR A 214 31.02 -25.15 34.95
CA THR A 214 31.53 -25.41 33.59
C THR A 214 30.64 -26.37 32.81
N ASN A 215 30.47 -26.09 31.51
CA ASN A 215 29.72 -26.96 30.59
C ASN A 215 30.29 -28.38 30.57
N THR A 216 31.62 -28.53 30.54
CA THR A 216 32.29 -29.84 30.54
C THR A 216 31.93 -30.69 31.77
N ALA A 217 31.75 -30.07 32.95
CA ALA A 217 31.35 -30.80 34.14
C ALA A 217 29.89 -31.25 34.08
N VAL A 218 29.00 -30.41 33.55
CA VAL A 218 27.58 -30.78 33.31
C VAL A 218 27.51 -31.92 32.30
N ASP A 219 28.20 -31.79 31.17
CA ASP A 219 28.22 -32.77 30.09
C ASP A 219 28.70 -34.14 30.58
N GLY A 220 29.84 -34.17 31.29
CA GLY A 220 30.38 -35.40 31.85
C GLY A 220 29.46 -36.06 32.88
N ALA A 221 28.82 -35.27 33.75
CA ALA A 221 27.87 -35.80 34.71
C ALA A 221 26.58 -36.33 34.04
N LEU A 222 26.05 -35.60 33.06
CA LEU A 222 24.83 -35.99 32.34
C LEU A 222 25.03 -37.28 31.55
N LEU A 223 26.18 -37.47 30.91
CA LEU A 223 26.50 -38.72 30.21
C LEU A 223 26.55 -39.92 31.18
N ARG A 224 27.10 -39.75 32.40
CA ARG A 224 27.07 -40.80 33.44
C ARG A 224 25.67 -41.11 33.94
N ILE A 225 24.78 -40.10 34.00
CA ILE A 225 23.36 -40.30 34.33
C ILE A 225 22.70 -41.12 33.22
N ALA A 226 22.90 -40.72 31.96
CA ALA A 226 22.32 -41.40 30.81
C ALA A 226 22.85 -42.83 30.62
N GLU A 227 24.12 -43.09 30.94
CA GLU A 227 24.67 -44.46 30.99
C GLU A 227 23.94 -45.35 32.01
N ARG A 228 23.54 -44.78 33.16
CA ARG A 228 22.87 -45.54 34.23
C ARG A 228 21.39 -45.75 34.00
N LEU A 229 20.72 -44.79 33.37
CA LEU A 229 19.29 -44.87 33.06
C LEU A 229 19.01 -45.65 31.77
N GLY A 230 19.99 -45.79 30.88
CA GLY A 230 19.84 -46.58 29.66
C GLY A 230 18.71 -46.05 28.79
N ASP A 231 17.75 -46.91 28.45
CA ASP A 231 16.63 -46.56 27.56
C ASP A 231 15.62 -45.59 28.18
N GLU A 232 15.60 -45.42 29.51
CA GLU A 232 14.67 -44.51 30.21
C GLU A 232 14.92 -43.02 29.86
N THR A 233 16.05 -42.70 29.22
CA THR A 233 16.34 -41.32 28.76
C THR A 233 15.66 -40.96 27.44
N LYS A 234 15.18 -41.95 26.66
CA LYS A 234 14.67 -41.74 25.28
C LYS A 234 13.38 -40.94 25.18
N ASP A 235 12.63 -40.84 26.27
CA ASP A 235 11.34 -40.12 26.31
C ASP A 235 11.50 -38.61 26.56
N GLY A 236 12.74 -38.11 26.63
CA GLY A 236 13.06 -36.73 26.98
C GLY A 236 13.02 -36.47 28.49
N SER A 237 13.13 -37.52 29.30
CA SER A 237 13.20 -37.45 30.77
C SER A 237 14.49 -36.81 31.29
N VAL A 238 15.55 -36.83 30.46
CA VAL A 238 16.85 -36.24 30.76
C VAL A 238 17.20 -35.28 29.64
N LEU A 239 17.41 -34.01 29.98
CA LEU A 239 17.63 -32.95 28.99
C LEU A 239 18.84 -32.09 29.35
N ARG A 240 19.71 -31.87 28.36
CA ARG A 240 20.77 -30.88 28.36
C ARG A 240 20.22 -29.57 27.82
N VAL A 241 20.13 -28.56 28.69
CA VAL A 241 19.77 -27.19 28.31
C VAL A 241 21.04 -26.42 27.98
N GLY A 242 21.12 -25.85 26.77
CA GLY A 242 22.30 -25.14 26.26
C GLY A 242 23.23 -26.01 25.41
N VAL A 243 24.28 -25.40 24.85
CA VAL A 243 25.20 -26.07 23.92
C VAL A 243 26.22 -26.93 24.69
N PRO A 244 26.35 -28.24 24.38
CA PRO A 244 27.38 -29.09 24.96
C PRO A 244 28.77 -28.71 24.43
N LYS A 245 29.81 -28.94 25.24
CA LYS A 245 31.21 -28.85 24.81
C LYS A 245 31.73 -30.18 24.26
N ASP A 246 31.22 -31.30 24.78
CA ASP A 246 31.60 -32.65 24.33
C ASP A 246 30.68 -33.15 23.20
N ASN A 247 30.99 -32.79 21.96
CA ASN A 247 30.13 -33.18 20.83
C ASN A 247 30.00 -34.69 20.65
N LYS A 248 31.09 -35.46 20.85
CA LYS A 248 31.09 -36.90 20.54
C LYS A 248 30.14 -37.69 21.43
N GLY A 249 30.09 -37.36 22.72
CA GLY A 249 29.19 -38.03 23.66
C GLY A 249 27.71 -37.78 23.33
N PHE A 250 27.37 -36.57 22.90
CA PHE A 250 26.00 -36.18 22.57
C PHE A 250 25.59 -36.54 21.13
N GLU A 251 26.53 -36.68 20.19
CA GLU A 251 26.28 -37.25 18.86
C GLU A 251 25.80 -38.70 18.93
N ALA A 252 26.32 -39.48 19.88
CA ALA A 252 25.87 -40.85 20.13
C ALA A 252 24.52 -40.94 20.86
N LYS A 253 24.10 -39.85 21.52
CA LYS A 253 22.86 -39.76 22.32
C LYS A 253 22.14 -38.42 22.09
N PRO A 254 21.68 -38.13 20.86
CA PRO A 254 21.07 -36.85 20.52
C PRO A 254 19.75 -36.61 21.27
N GLU A 255 19.09 -37.68 21.75
CA GLU A 255 17.89 -37.61 22.59
C GLU A 255 18.10 -36.89 23.93
N LEU A 256 19.35 -36.69 24.36
CA LEU A 256 19.65 -35.90 25.56
C LEU A 256 19.61 -34.39 25.29
N LEU A 257 19.63 -33.95 24.04
CA LEU A 257 19.65 -32.53 23.69
C LEU A 257 18.23 -31.96 23.64
N LEU A 258 18.04 -30.80 24.27
CA LEU A 258 16.76 -30.10 24.22
C LEU A 258 16.36 -29.77 22.77
N ALA A 259 17.31 -29.29 21.96
CA ALA A 259 17.06 -28.90 20.56
C ALA A 259 16.47 -30.06 19.75
N THR A 260 17.08 -31.25 19.83
CA THR A 260 16.61 -32.46 19.14
C THR A 260 15.20 -32.87 19.57
N ASN A 261 14.91 -32.80 20.87
CA ASN A 261 13.57 -33.11 21.38
C ASN A 261 12.53 -32.09 20.92
N VAL A 262 12.89 -30.80 20.88
CA VAL A 262 12.02 -29.74 20.37
C VAL A 262 11.74 -29.95 18.89
N GLU A 263 12.75 -30.23 18.07
CA GLU A 263 12.58 -30.52 16.64
C GLU A 263 11.68 -31.74 16.41
N LYS A 264 11.96 -32.85 17.09
CA LYS A 264 11.16 -34.08 16.99
C LYS A 264 9.69 -33.84 17.38
N ARG A 265 9.45 -33.22 18.54
CA ARG A 265 8.08 -32.92 19.00
C ARG A 265 7.39 -31.89 18.12
N SER A 266 8.11 -30.90 17.58
CA SER A 266 7.54 -29.91 16.66
C SER A 266 7.11 -30.54 15.35
N ALA A 267 7.92 -31.45 14.79
CA ALA A 267 7.57 -32.19 13.59
C ALA A 267 6.34 -33.08 13.82
N GLU A 268 6.28 -33.80 14.95
CA GLU A 268 5.13 -34.62 15.34
C GLU A 268 3.86 -33.79 15.51
N LEU A 269 3.94 -32.66 16.21
CA LEU A 269 2.80 -31.76 16.42
C LEU A 269 2.32 -31.14 15.10
N THR A 270 3.24 -30.78 14.20
CA THR A 270 2.91 -30.24 12.89
C THR A 270 2.20 -31.29 12.03
N ALA A 271 2.72 -32.52 12.01
CA ALA A 271 2.08 -33.63 11.32
C ALA A 271 0.66 -33.88 11.87
N ARG A 272 0.52 -33.98 13.19
CA ARG A 272 -0.78 -34.17 13.85
C ARG A 272 -1.76 -33.04 13.57
N SER A 273 -1.29 -31.79 13.58
CA SER A 273 -2.11 -30.63 13.22
C SER A 273 -2.61 -30.71 11.78
N SER A 274 -1.76 -31.15 10.85
CA SER A 274 -2.16 -31.29 9.44
C SER A 274 -3.22 -32.39 9.24
N THR A 275 -3.09 -33.51 9.95
CA THR A 275 -4.08 -34.59 9.91
C THR A 275 -5.42 -34.16 10.47
N LEU A 276 -5.42 -33.50 11.63
CA LEU A 276 -6.65 -33.00 12.25
C LEU A 276 -7.34 -31.92 11.41
N GLU A 277 -6.56 -31.10 10.70
CA GLU A 277 -7.11 -30.11 9.78
C GLU A 277 -7.79 -30.76 8.56
N GLN A 278 -7.21 -31.83 8.01
CA GLN A 278 -7.85 -32.62 6.95
C GLN A 278 -9.16 -33.26 7.44
N GLU A 279 -9.15 -33.88 8.63
CA GLU A 279 -10.35 -34.48 9.23
C GLU A 279 -11.44 -33.42 9.46
N ARG A 280 -11.07 -32.22 9.93
CA ARG A 280 -12.00 -31.10 10.08
C ARG A 280 -12.64 -30.70 8.76
N ILE A 281 -11.86 -30.59 7.68
CA ILE A 281 -12.37 -30.25 6.35
C ILE A 281 -13.36 -31.31 5.87
N GLU A 282 -13.02 -32.59 6.00
CA GLU A 282 -13.88 -33.71 5.63
C GLU A 282 -15.21 -33.68 6.41
N LYS A 283 -15.15 -33.55 7.74
CA LYS A 283 -16.35 -33.46 8.58
C LYS A 283 -17.19 -32.22 8.32
N THR A 284 -16.57 -31.11 7.94
CA THR A 284 -17.30 -29.90 7.52
C THR A 284 -18.02 -30.15 6.19
N GLY A 285 -17.38 -30.84 5.25
CA GLY A 285 -18.01 -31.27 4.00
C GLY A 285 -19.19 -32.21 4.21
N GLU A 286 -19.05 -33.20 5.07
CA GLU A 286 -20.15 -34.10 5.47
C GLU A 286 -21.31 -33.30 6.09
N SER A 287 -21.02 -32.37 7.00
CA SER A 287 -22.01 -31.52 7.66
C SER A 287 -22.78 -30.64 6.67
N LEU A 288 -22.08 -30.00 5.73
CA LEU A 288 -22.71 -29.21 4.66
C LEU A 288 -23.61 -30.07 3.76
N ASN A 289 -23.18 -31.29 3.45
CA ASN A 289 -24.00 -32.22 2.67
C ASN A 289 -25.29 -32.60 3.42
N VAL A 290 -25.20 -32.88 4.72
CA VAL A 290 -26.38 -33.14 5.57
C VAL A 290 -27.29 -31.91 5.64
N GLN A 291 -26.75 -30.70 5.83
CA GLN A 291 -27.53 -29.46 5.82
C GLN A 291 -28.25 -29.24 4.48
N ARG A 292 -27.57 -29.51 3.36
CA ARG A 292 -28.18 -29.43 2.03
C ARG A 292 -29.34 -30.41 1.88
N LEU A 293 -29.19 -31.65 2.36
CA LEU A 293 -30.26 -32.65 2.33
C LEU A 293 -31.45 -32.24 3.19
N ILE A 294 -31.21 -31.66 4.38
CA ILE A 294 -32.27 -31.11 5.23
C ILE A 294 -33.02 -30.00 4.49
N ALA A 295 -32.30 -29.03 3.90
CA ALA A 295 -32.91 -27.93 3.17
C ALA A 295 -33.74 -28.40 1.96
N ILE A 296 -33.27 -29.42 1.24
CA ILE A 296 -34.03 -30.05 0.14
C ILE A 296 -35.31 -30.69 0.69
N TYR A 297 -35.23 -31.41 1.80
CA TYR A 297 -36.38 -32.07 2.41
C TYR A 297 -37.42 -31.07 2.91
N GLU A 298 -36.98 -29.98 3.54
CA GLU A 298 -37.85 -28.88 3.98
C GLU A 298 -38.54 -28.23 2.79
N TRP A 299 -37.79 -27.85 1.75
CA TRP A 299 -38.35 -27.24 0.54
C TRP A 299 -39.29 -28.17 -0.23
N ALA A 300 -39.05 -29.50 -0.22
CA ALA A 300 -39.86 -30.47 -0.95
C ALA A 300 -41.35 -30.41 -0.59
N THR A 301 -41.69 -29.96 0.62
CA THR A 301 -43.10 -29.79 1.06
C THR A 301 -43.82 -28.64 0.35
N GLU A 302 -43.11 -27.61 -0.07
CA GLU A 302 -43.65 -26.40 -0.72
C GLU A 302 -43.21 -26.28 -2.20
N ALA A 303 -42.32 -27.17 -2.66
CA ALA A 303 -41.67 -27.13 -3.97
C ALA A 303 -42.64 -26.98 -5.15
N ALA A 304 -43.78 -27.67 -5.12
CA ALA A 304 -44.78 -27.59 -6.19
C ALA A 304 -45.34 -26.17 -6.33
N SER A 305 -45.68 -25.51 -5.21
CA SER A 305 -46.21 -24.14 -5.24
C SER A 305 -45.17 -23.12 -5.70
N ASP A 306 -43.91 -23.31 -5.32
CA ASP A 306 -42.83 -22.43 -5.75
C ASP A 306 -42.48 -22.60 -7.24
N LEU A 307 -42.50 -23.84 -7.73
CA LEU A 307 -42.32 -24.14 -9.16
C LEU A 307 -43.43 -23.51 -10.00
N ASP A 308 -44.69 -23.59 -9.55
CA ASP A 308 -45.82 -22.93 -10.22
C ASP A 308 -45.63 -21.40 -10.26
N ARG A 309 -45.26 -20.79 -9.13
CA ARG A 309 -44.98 -19.34 -9.07
C ARG A 309 -43.80 -18.96 -9.97
N ALA A 310 -42.75 -19.76 -10.02
CA ALA A 310 -41.60 -19.53 -10.87
C ALA A 310 -41.97 -19.63 -12.36
N SER A 311 -42.82 -20.57 -12.74
CA SER A 311 -43.36 -20.69 -14.11
C SER A 311 -44.13 -19.44 -14.50
N ILE A 312 -45.04 -18.96 -13.64
CA ILE A 312 -45.81 -17.72 -13.88
C ILE A 312 -44.88 -16.52 -14.06
N ASN A 313 -43.85 -16.41 -13.22
CA ASN A 313 -42.87 -15.34 -13.33
C ASN A 313 -42.06 -15.43 -14.63
N LEU A 314 -41.68 -16.64 -15.06
CA LEU A 314 -40.98 -16.85 -16.32
C LEU A 314 -41.84 -16.42 -17.51
N ASP A 315 -43.12 -16.80 -17.52
CA ASP A 315 -44.06 -16.39 -18.57
C ASP A 315 -44.21 -14.86 -18.61
N SER A 316 -44.30 -14.21 -17.44
CA SER A 316 -44.31 -12.75 -17.34
C SER A 316 -43.04 -12.13 -17.93
N VAL A 317 -41.87 -12.65 -17.61
CA VAL A 317 -40.59 -12.13 -18.13
C VAL A 317 -40.51 -12.31 -19.64
N GLN A 318 -40.92 -13.47 -20.16
CA GLN A 318 -40.95 -13.72 -21.61
C GLN A 318 -41.91 -12.76 -22.33
N SER A 319 -43.07 -12.47 -21.75
CA SER A 319 -44.02 -11.51 -22.32
C SER A 319 -43.44 -10.09 -22.37
N LEU A 320 -42.72 -9.66 -21.33
CA LEU A 320 -42.03 -8.38 -21.27
C LEU A 320 -40.89 -8.31 -22.30
N GLU A 321 -40.13 -9.40 -22.46
CA GLU A 321 -39.06 -9.47 -23.45
C GLU A 321 -39.62 -9.39 -24.88
N ALA A 322 -40.73 -10.08 -25.16
CA ALA A 322 -41.42 -9.99 -26.45
C ALA A 322 -41.90 -8.55 -26.72
N GLY A 323 -42.55 -7.90 -25.76
CA GLY A 323 -42.98 -6.50 -25.89
C GLY A 323 -41.82 -5.52 -26.06
N ALA A 324 -40.68 -5.76 -25.40
CA ALA A 324 -39.46 -4.98 -25.58
C ALA A 324 -38.86 -5.17 -26.98
N ARG A 325 -38.87 -6.39 -27.53
CA ARG A 325 -38.44 -6.66 -28.91
C ARG A 325 -39.33 -5.96 -29.92
N GLU A 326 -40.65 -6.02 -29.76
CA GLU A 326 -41.60 -5.31 -30.63
C GLU A 326 -41.39 -3.79 -30.58
N SER A 327 -41.26 -3.23 -29.38
CA SER A 327 -41.00 -1.79 -29.20
C SER A 327 -39.67 -1.37 -29.84
N ARG A 328 -38.63 -2.21 -29.73
CA ARG A 328 -37.33 -1.95 -30.35
C ARG A 328 -37.41 -2.02 -31.88
N ALA A 329 -38.13 -2.98 -32.44
CA ALA A 329 -38.35 -3.08 -33.88
C ALA A 329 -39.16 -1.88 -34.41
N ALA A 330 -40.17 -1.43 -33.67
CA ALA A 330 -40.92 -0.22 -33.99
C ALA A 330 -40.03 1.03 -33.96
N PHE A 331 -39.18 1.17 -32.94
CA PHE A 331 -38.20 2.25 -32.85
C PHE A 331 -37.18 2.22 -34.00
N GLU A 332 -36.64 1.05 -34.35
CA GLU A 332 -35.72 0.91 -35.49
C GLU A 332 -36.38 1.25 -36.83
N ASN A 333 -37.66 0.89 -37.01
CA ASN A 333 -38.41 1.29 -38.20
C ASN A 333 -38.61 2.81 -38.27
N LEU A 334 -38.97 3.47 -37.16
CA LEU A 334 -39.07 4.93 -37.12
C LEU A 334 -37.71 5.60 -37.37
N ARG A 335 -36.61 4.99 -36.90
CA ARG A 335 -35.25 5.49 -37.11
C ARG A 335 -34.81 5.44 -38.58
N LYS A 336 -35.35 4.55 -39.41
CA LYS A 336 -35.02 4.52 -40.86
C LYS A 336 -35.38 5.83 -41.56
N ASP A 337 -36.42 6.52 -41.09
CA ASP A 337 -36.86 7.79 -41.66
C ASP A 337 -36.08 9.01 -41.10
N GLU A 338 -35.23 8.82 -40.08
CA GLU A 338 -34.43 9.89 -39.43
C GLU A 338 -33.54 10.64 -40.44
N SER A 339 -32.90 9.91 -41.36
CA SER A 339 -32.03 10.51 -42.39
C SER A 339 -32.81 11.42 -43.34
N ARG A 340 -34.04 11.01 -43.70
CA ARG A 340 -34.93 11.78 -44.57
C ARG A 340 -35.37 13.07 -43.87
N TRP A 341 -35.81 12.98 -42.61
CA TRP A 341 -36.25 14.15 -41.84
C TRP A 341 -35.11 15.13 -41.57
N ARG A 342 -33.90 14.64 -41.26
CA ARG A 342 -32.70 15.50 -41.15
C ARG A 342 -32.35 16.21 -42.45
N GLY A 343 -32.50 15.53 -43.60
CA GLY A 343 -32.32 16.15 -44.91
C GLY A 343 -33.28 17.32 -45.15
N ILE A 344 -34.56 17.12 -44.85
CA ILE A 344 -35.60 18.16 -44.97
C ILE A 344 -35.35 19.31 -43.98
N ALA A 345 -34.91 19.01 -42.75
CA ALA A 345 -34.58 20.04 -41.75
C ALA A 345 -33.41 20.92 -42.17
N ASN A 346 -32.34 20.34 -42.71
CA ASN A 346 -31.20 21.08 -43.25
C ASN A 346 -31.62 22.00 -44.40
N GLU A 347 -32.47 21.50 -45.30
CA GLU A 347 -33.03 22.29 -46.40
C GLU A 347 -33.91 23.44 -45.87
N ALA A 348 -34.71 23.19 -44.82
CA ALA A 348 -35.51 24.23 -44.15
C ALA A 348 -34.65 25.35 -43.54
N VAL A 349 -33.51 25.03 -42.92
CA VAL A 349 -32.56 26.04 -42.42
C VAL A 349 -32.06 26.94 -43.55
N LEU A 350 -31.64 26.35 -44.67
CA LEU A 350 -31.15 27.09 -45.83
C LEU A 350 -32.23 27.99 -46.43
N VAL A 351 -33.45 27.50 -46.54
CA VAL A 351 -34.60 28.28 -47.05
C VAL A 351 -34.98 29.41 -46.08
N LYS A 352 -34.86 29.21 -44.77
CA LYS A 352 -35.10 30.25 -43.77
C LYS A 352 -34.04 31.36 -43.83
N GLN A 353 -32.76 31.01 -44.01
CA GLN A 353 -31.71 31.99 -44.27
C GLN A 353 -31.99 32.78 -45.56
N LEU A 354 -32.39 32.07 -46.62
CA LEU A 354 -32.76 32.69 -47.89
C LEU A 354 -33.97 33.64 -47.74
N ALA A 355 -34.94 33.33 -46.89
CA ALA A 355 -36.08 34.20 -46.60
C ALA A 355 -35.67 35.48 -45.85
N LEU A 356 -34.70 35.39 -44.93
CA LEU A 356 -34.11 36.57 -44.28
C LEU A 356 -33.35 37.43 -45.29
N ASP A 357 -32.57 36.80 -46.17
CA ASP A 357 -31.89 37.49 -47.27
C ASP A 357 -32.89 38.17 -48.21
N VAL A 358 -34.01 37.53 -48.53
CA VAL A 358 -35.10 38.14 -49.33
C VAL A 358 -35.61 39.42 -48.69
N ASN A 359 -35.80 39.45 -47.37
CA ASN A 359 -36.21 40.67 -46.68
C ASN A 359 -35.14 41.76 -46.78
N GLY A 360 -33.85 41.40 -46.66
CA GLY A 360 -32.73 42.31 -46.88
C GLY A 360 -32.65 42.85 -48.31
N VAL A 361 -32.80 41.99 -49.31
CA VAL A 361 -32.81 42.37 -50.74
C VAL A 361 -34.01 43.28 -51.06
N ARG A 362 -35.19 43.01 -50.49
CA ARG A 362 -36.36 43.88 -50.63
C ARG A 362 -36.11 45.26 -50.04
N ALA A 363 -35.48 45.33 -48.86
CA ALA A 363 -35.10 46.61 -48.25
C ALA A 363 -34.12 47.39 -49.14
N LEU A 364 -33.09 46.72 -49.69
CA LEU A 364 -32.14 47.34 -50.63
C LEU A 364 -32.82 47.82 -51.92
N LEU A 365 -33.77 47.06 -52.47
CA LEU A 365 -34.57 47.46 -53.63
C LEU A 365 -35.45 48.68 -53.33
N ALA A 366 -36.06 48.74 -52.15
CA ALA A 366 -36.82 49.91 -51.70
C ALA A 366 -35.92 51.15 -51.61
N THR A 367 -34.72 51.02 -51.05
CA THR A 367 -33.74 52.12 -51.02
C THR A 367 -33.31 52.53 -52.43
N ASN A 368 -32.97 51.58 -53.31
CA ASN A 368 -32.54 51.90 -54.67
C ASN A 368 -33.65 52.51 -55.53
N THR A 369 -34.90 52.12 -55.32
CA THR A 369 -36.04 52.75 -56.00
C THR A 369 -36.23 54.19 -55.54
N GLN A 370 -36.09 54.46 -54.24
CA GLN A 370 -36.09 55.82 -53.71
C GLN A 370 -34.93 56.66 -54.28
N THR A 371 -33.72 56.10 -54.30
CA THR A 371 -32.54 56.77 -54.89
C THR A 371 -32.73 57.02 -56.38
N ALA A 372 -33.32 56.07 -57.12
CA ALA A 372 -33.63 56.26 -58.54
C ALA A 372 -34.66 57.37 -58.76
N THR A 373 -35.68 57.50 -57.91
CA THR A 373 -36.64 58.61 -57.99
C THR A 373 -35.97 59.96 -57.71
N ASP A 374 -35.09 60.03 -56.71
CA ASP A 374 -34.32 61.23 -56.37
C ASP A 374 -33.39 61.65 -57.51
N ILE A 375 -32.65 60.69 -58.07
CA ILE A 375 -31.79 60.92 -59.24
C ILE A 375 -32.64 61.37 -60.43
N ASN A 376 -33.82 60.78 -60.65
CA ASN A 376 -34.68 61.17 -61.76
C ASN A 376 -35.21 62.61 -61.60
N GLN A 377 -35.55 63.03 -60.38
CA GLN A 377 -35.87 64.43 -60.09
C GLN A 377 -34.67 65.36 -60.35
N LYS A 378 -33.45 64.95 -59.95
CA LYS A 378 -32.21 65.68 -60.24
C LYS A 378 -31.94 65.78 -61.74
N VAL A 379 -32.19 64.72 -62.52
CA VAL A 379 -32.08 64.75 -63.99
C VAL A 379 -33.06 65.76 -64.56
N VAL A 380 -34.35 65.70 -64.19
CA VAL A 380 -35.37 66.63 -64.69
C VAL A 380 -35.04 68.08 -64.33
N ALA A 381 -34.56 68.33 -63.11
CA ALA A 381 -34.11 69.66 -62.69
C ALA A 381 -32.88 70.12 -63.49
N ALA A 382 -31.88 69.25 -63.67
CA ALA A 382 -30.67 69.57 -64.43
C ALA A 382 -30.95 69.77 -65.93
N GLU A 383 -31.86 69.01 -66.54
CA GLU A 383 -32.33 69.20 -67.91
C GLU A 383 -33.05 70.54 -68.06
N LYS A 384 -33.91 70.90 -67.11
CA LYS A 384 -34.60 72.20 -67.10
C LYS A 384 -33.59 73.35 -66.99
N HIS A 385 -32.63 73.26 -66.08
CA HIS A 385 -31.57 74.27 -65.91
C HIS A 385 -30.65 74.35 -67.13
N LEU A 386 -30.35 73.22 -67.79
CA LEU A 386 -29.59 73.20 -69.05
C LEU A 386 -30.39 73.88 -70.16
N THR A 387 -31.68 73.59 -70.29
CA THR A 387 -32.57 74.19 -71.30
C THR A 387 -32.73 75.70 -71.07
N GLU A 388 -32.83 76.13 -69.82
CA GLU A 388 -32.83 77.56 -69.45
C GLU A 388 -31.49 78.23 -69.79
N ALA A 389 -30.37 77.58 -69.48
CA ALA A 389 -29.03 78.08 -69.81
C ALA A 389 -28.80 78.16 -71.33
N GLU A 390 -29.29 77.18 -72.11
CA GLU A 390 -29.23 77.15 -73.58
C GLU A 390 -30.14 78.22 -74.22
N ARG A 391 -31.33 78.47 -73.65
CA ARG A 391 -32.22 79.57 -74.06
C ARG A 391 -31.60 80.94 -73.78
N LEU A 392 -30.94 81.11 -72.64
CA LEU A 392 -30.20 82.32 -72.30
C LEU A 392 -28.98 82.50 -73.22
N TYR A 393 -28.27 81.40 -73.53
CA TYR A 393 -27.17 81.41 -74.49
C TYR A 393 -27.64 81.86 -75.87
N THR A 394 -28.68 81.24 -76.44
CA THR A 394 -29.23 81.58 -77.75
C THR A 394 -29.75 83.02 -77.82
N ARG A 395 -30.44 83.50 -76.78
CA ARG A 395 -30.83 84.93 -76.68
C ARG A 395 -29.63 85.87 -76.57
N SER A 396 -28.56 85.48 -75.89
CA SER A 396 -27.33 86.29 -75.79
C SER A 396 -26.54 86.31 -77.12
N ALA A 397 -26.48 85.17 -77.82
CA ALA A 397 -25.72 85.01 -79.06
C ALA A 397 -26.37 85.74 -80.24
N ALA A 398 -27.71 85.81 -80.28
CA ALA A 398 -28.47 86.50 -81.32
C ALA A 398 -28.63 88.02 -81.11
N ALA A 399 -28.29 88.56 -79.94
CA ALA A 399 -28.44 89.98 -79.62
C ALA A 399 -27.13 90.77 -79.89
N ASN A 400 -27.22 91.92 -80.55
CA ASN A 400 -26.08 92.83 -80.78
C ASN A 400 -25.61 93.51 -79.48
N GLY A 401 -24.34 93.93 -79.42
CA GLY A 401 -23.66 94.36 -78.17
C GLY A 401 -24.38 95.44 -77.36
N LEU A 402 -25.04 96.40 -78.01
CA LEU A 402 -25.84 97.45 -77.36
C LEU A 402 -27.16 96.93 -76.76
N THR A 403 -27.83 96.00 -77.44
CA THR A 403 -29.08 95.37 -76.97
C THR A 403 -28.86 94.40 -75.81
N ARG A 404 -27.64 93.86 -75.67
CA ARG A 404 -27.23 92.94 -74.61
C ARG A 404 -27.08 93.64 -73.25
N LEU A 405 -26.51 94.85 -73.24
CA LEU A 405 -26.35 95.69 -72.05
C LEU A 405 -27.68 96.25 -71.52
N TRP A 406 -28.58 96.69 -72.42
CA TRP A 406 -29.86 97.29 -72.05
C TRP A 406 -30.87 96.30 -71.44
N LYS A 407 -30.75 94.99 -71.75
CA LYS A 407 -31.60 93.92 -71.20
C LYS A 407 -30.92 93.07 -70.12
N GLY A 408 -29.72 93.45 -69.66
CA GLY A 408 -28.97 92.72 -68.63
C GLY A 408 -28.62 91.29 -69.00
N LEU A 409 -28.31 91.02 -70.29
CA LEU A 409 -28.02 89.67 -70.78
C LEU A 409 -26.51 89.34 -70.69
N PRO A 410 -26.12 88.14 -70.21
CA PRO A 410 -24.72 87.77 -69.96
C PRO A 410 -23.89 87.62 -71.24
N LYS A 411 -22.55 87.69 -71.11
CA LYS A 411 -21.61 87.51 -72.24
C LYS A 411 -21.65 86.06 -72.78
N PRO A 412 -21.70 85.83 -74.11
CA PRO A 412 -21.86 84.50 -74.69
C PRO A 412 -20.80 83.48 -74.27
N GLU A 413 -19.53 83.89 -74.14
CA GLU A 413 -18.42 82.99 -73.75
C GLU A 413 -18.57 82.47 -72.31
N GLN A 414 -18.95 83.33 -71.37
CA GLN A 414 -19.21 82.93 -69.98
C GLN A 414 -20.46 82.05 -69.88
N GLN A 415 -21.49 82.36 -70.65
CA GLN A 415 -22.70 81.56 -70.70
C GLN A 415 -22.46 80.19 -71.37
N GLN A 416 -21.57 80.09 -72.36
CA GLN A 416 -21.16 78.83 -72.98
C GLN A 416 -20.41 77.92 -71.99
N ALA A 417 -19.55 78.49 -71.12
CA ALA A 417 -18.89 77.72 -70.06
C ALA A 417 -19.89 77.14 -69.06
N ILE A 418 -20.94 77.89 -68.70
CA ILE A 418 -22.03 77.42 -67.83
C ILE A 418 -22.82 76.30 -68.53
N VAL A 419 -23.16 76.44 -69.81
CA VAL A 419 -23.83 75.38 -70.58
C VAL A 419 -22.98 74.12 -70.63
N ASN A 420 -21.68 74.23 -70.89
CA ASN A 420 -20.76 73.08 -70.92
C ASN A 420 -20.62 72.39 -69.54
N SER A 421 -20.52 73.17 -68.45
CA SER A 421 -20.51 72.63 -67.08
C SER A 421 -21.82 71.92 -66.73
N ARG A 422 -22.98 72.53 -67.02
CA ARG A 422 -24.30 71.91 -66.79
C ARG A 422 -24.49 70.65 -67.63
N ARG A 423 -23.92 70.59 -68.84
CA ARG A 423 -23.92 69.38 -69.68
C ARG A 423 -23.06 68.27 -69.08
N SER A 424 -21.90 68.61 -68.50
CA SER A 424 -21.03 67.66 -67.80
C SER A 424 -21.71 67.10 -66.54
N ASP A 425 -22.35 67.95 -65.74
CA ASP A 425 -23.15 67.54 -64.57
C ASP A 425 -24.32 66.63 -64.99
N LEU A 426 -24.97 66.93 -66.12
CA LEU A 426 -26.03 66.07 -66.64
C LEU A 426 -25.50 64.66 -66.98
N VAL A 427 -24.33 64.58 -67.60
CA VAL A 427 -23.69 63.29 -67.95
C VAL A 427 -23.29 62.50 -66.70
N SER A 428 -22.82 63.16 -65.64
CA SER A 428 -22.47 62.47 -64.39
C SER A 428 -23.71 61.91 -63.69
N ILE A 429 -24.80 62.68 -63.62
CA ILE A 429 -26.09 62.23 -63.08
C ILE A 429 -26.68 61.08 -63.93
N TRP A 430 -26.54 61.11 -65.25
CA TRP A 430 -26.97 60.01 -66.14
C TRP A 430 -26.18 58.71 -65.93
N ARG A 431 -24.88 58.80 -65.63
CA ARG A 431 -24.07 57.63 -65.26
C ARG A 431 -24.51 57.04 -63.93
N GLU A 432 -24.78 57.89 -62.94
CA GLU A 432 -25.28 57.46 -61.63
C GLU A 432 -26.66 56.80 -61.76
N ARG A 433 -27.57 57.37 -62.55
CA ARG A 433 -28.87 56.78 -62.90
C ARG A 433 -28.71 55.39 -63.51
N SER A 434 -27.83 55.26 -64.51
CA SER A 434 -27.59 53.98 -65.20
C SER A 434 -27.07 52.91 -64.24
N ARG A 435 -26.18 53.29 -63.31
CA ARG A 435 -25.65 52.39 -62.29
C ARG A 435 -26.73 51.90 -61.34
N VAL A 436 -27.57 52.79 -60.81
CA VAL A 436 -28.66 52.42 -59.88
C VAL A 436 -29.71 51.53 -60.58
N ILE A 437 -30.02 51.78 -61.86
CA ILE A 437 -30.93 50.94 -62.64
C ILE A 437 -30.35 49.52 -62.80
N GLU A 438 -29.07 49.39 -63.14
CA GLU A 438 -28.42 48.10 -63.33
C GLU A 438 -28.31 47.32 -62.00
N GLU A 439 -27.97 48.01 -60.91
CA GLU A 439 -27.96 47.41 -59.56
C GLU A 439 -29.37 46.94 -59.14
N SER A 440 -30.40 47.75 -59.39
CA SER A 440 -31.80 47.38 -59.12
C SER A 440 -32.23 46.14 -59.92
N LYS A 441 -31.85 46.06 -61.21
CA LYS A 441 -32.13 44.89 -62.07
C LYS A 441 -31.46 43.62 -61.54
N ARG A 442 -30.21 43.70 -61.09
CA ARG A 442 -29.50 42.56 -60.46
C ARG A 442 -30.17 42.12 -59.17
N LEU A 443 -30.59 43.05 -58.32
CA LEU A 443 -31.30 42.74 -57.08
C LEU A 443 -32.67 42.12 -57.35
N GLN A 444 -33.41 42.56 -58.38
CA GLN A 444 -34.68 41.95 -58.79
C GLN A 444 -34.51 40.50 -59.25
N ILE A 445 -33.47 40.21 -60.03
CA ILE A 445 -33.17 38.83 -60.47
C ILE A 445 -32.84 37.94 -59.25
N ARG A 446 -32.00 38.44 -58.32
CA ARG A 446 -31.70 37.72 -57.07
C ARG A 446 -32.95 37.46 -56.23
N LEU A 447 -33.83 38.46 -56.12
CA LEU A 447 -35.10 38.34 -55.39
C LEU A 447 -36.01 37.29 -56.04
N ALA A 448 -36.14 37.30 -57.36
CA ALA A 448 -36.97 36.33 -58.09
C ALA A 448 -36.42 34.90 -57.97
N ASP A 449 -35.09 34.71 -57.98
CA ASP A 449 -34.49 33.39 -57.77
C ASP A 449 -34.71 32.88 -56.36
N ALA A 450 -34.53 33.75 -55.36
CA ALA A 450 -34.72 33.40 -53.96
C ALA A 450 -36.18 33.03 -53.65
N LEU A 451 -37.16 33.81 -54.16
CA LEU A 451 -38.58 33.51 -54.00
C LEU A 451 -38.98 32.19 -54.67
N ARG A 452 -38.42 31.87 -55.86
CA ARG A 452 -38.68 30.58 -56.52
C ARG A 452 -38.19 29.40 -55.69
N ARG A 453 -37.01 29.49 -55.05
CA ARG A 453 -36.50 28.41 -54.19
C ARG A 453 -37.32 28.23 -52.92
N ILE A 454 -37.79 29.32 -52.31
CA ILE A 454 -38.68 29.27 -51.14
C ILE A 454 -40.01 28.59 -51.51
N GLU A 455 -40.56 28.91 -52.68
CA GLU A 455 -41.81 28.30 -53.15
C GLU A 455 -41.63 26.82 -53.56
N ALA A 456 -40.49 26.49 -54.18
CA ALA A 456 -40.13 25.11 -54.50
C ALA A 456 -40.06 24.21 -53.24
N PHE A 457 -39.53 24.74 -52.13
CA PHE A 457 -39.51 24.03 -50.86
C PHE A 457 -40.93 23.76 -50.33
N ARG A 458 -41.79 24.80 -50.31
CA ARG A 458 -43.18 24.68 -49.84
C ARG A 458 -43.99 23.71 -50.69
N THR A 459 -43.82 23.72 -52.00
CA THR A 459 -44.55 22.83 -52.91
C THR A 459 -44.09 21.38 -52.81
N THR A 460 -42.78 21.16 -52.65
CA THR A 460 -42.20 19.81 -52.57
C THR A 460 -42.54 19.13 -51.25
N HIS A 461 -42.40 19.85 -50.13
CA HIS A 461 -42.55 19.25 -48.80
C HIS A 461 -43.92 19.50 -48.16
N ARG A 462 -44.73 20.43 -48.69
CA ARG A 462 -46.06 20.84 -48.16
C ARG A 462 -46.07 21.36 -46.71
N PHE A 463 -44.89 21.65 -46.16
CA PHE A 463 -44.71 22.26 -44.84
C PHE A 463 -43.98 23.60 -44.98
N SER A 464 -44.20 24.50 -44.03
CA SER A 464 -43.38 25.70 -43.93
C SER A 464 -42.02 25.36 -43.30
N PRO A 465 -40.93 26.07 -43.66
CA PRO A 465 -39.63 25.88 -43.03
C PRO A 465 -39.68 26.04 -41.49
N ASP A 466 -40.55 26.91 -40.97
CA ASP A 466 -40.67 27.15 -39.53
C ASP A 466 -41.34 25.97 -38.80
N GLU A 467 -42.35 25.33 -39.40
CA GLU A 467 -42.98 24.13 -38.83
C GLU A 467 -42.00 22.97 -38.74
N VAL A 468 -41.21 22.74 -39.81
CA VAL A 468 -40.20 21.67 -39.83
C VAL A 468 -39.15 21.88 -38.75
N LEU A 469 -38.65 23.11 -38.58
CA LEU A 469 -37.64 23.43 -37.57
C LEU A 469 -38.19 23.33 -36.14
N ALA A 470 -39.46 23.67 -35.93
CA ALA A 470 -40.12 23.49 -34.64
C ALA A 470 -40.26 22.00 -34.28
N TRP A 471 -40.61 21.15 -35.25
CA TRP A 471 -40.67 19.70 -35.03
C TRP A 471 -39.31 19.08 -34.74
N CYS A 472 -38.25 19.50 -35.43
CA CYS A 472 -36.89 19.04 -35.12
C CYS A 472 -36.46 19.44 -33.70
N PHE A 473 -36.74 20.67 -33.28
CA PHE A 473 -36.38 21.12 -31.93
C PHE A 473 -37.12 20.34 -30.83
N ALA A 474 -38.38 19.98 -31.06
CA ALA A 474 -39.16 19.16 -30.14
C ALA A 474 -38.74 17.68 -30.12
N PHE A 475 -38.08 17.18 -31.18
CA PHE A 475 -37.58 15.81 -31.27
C PHE A 475 -36.20 15.63 -30.62
N ASP A 476 -35.38 16.69 -30.60
CA ASP A 476 -34.05 16.67 -29.99
C ASP A 476 -34.07 16.91 -28.45
N GLN A 477 -35.19 17.41 -27.89
CA GLN A 477 -35.45 17.46 -26.44
C GLN A 477 -36.02 16.14 -25.94
#